data_AF-A0A0N0BEB8-F1
#
_entry.id   AF-A0A0N0BEB8-F1
#
_cell.length_a   1.000
_cell.length_b   1.000
_cell.length_c   1.000
_cell.angle_alpha   90.00
_cell.angle_beta   90.00
_cell.angle_gamma   90.00
#
_symmetry.space_group_name_H-M   'P 1'
#
loop_
_entity.id
_entity.type
_entity.pdbx_description
1 polymer ?
#
loop_
_entity_poly.entity_id
_entity_poly.type
_entity_poly.pdbx_seq_one_letter_code
_entity_poly.pdbx_strand_id
1 'polypeptide(L)'
;MTEKIKSLFHKAKLDVKFMNAGKGHKLTESTSNVGSTSTVEPRKRVEPTKEAKVAGEAALARLEAKESNVKRFNTSYAAIKAQVKRELEQEKQAQKNLQKNHVQPKEEAAEDNSLAVSYVCYRCPYLSDEVLPQDEWKVKIKEFLYEQLKGEDAGLISCLIIQNCNSKKERIDTCVDTLGKYLENIINNPEEEKYKKIRMQNRVFQDKVIPIEGALEFLNAAGFCQKKLMNNDKEEDFLVWNANNCNIDDLITLLEALKTAQPIPLELDRNLQILLPMQANMRTELPPSFFNLTPEDIGKEQQLRTEAVERDQMLRTKAMRERDEKQRLRKYKFSLIRIKFPDNLILQGTFSVHENFQNVVNFISENLMNNERPFSLKKLPQTIFNEDCFDKTLLELGLFPATLLMFSWKMSEETSHNESIGYLKEELLSIIQPA
;
A
#
# COMPACT_ATOMS: atom_id res chain seq x y z
N MET A 1 -45.26 2.22 -1.55
CA MET A 1 -45.91 1.75 -2.79
C MET A 1 -44.99 1.00 -3.75
N THR A 2 -43.67 1.06 -3.59
CA THR A 2 -42.67 0.44 -4.50
C THR A 2 -42.46 -1.06 -4.28
N GLU A 3 -42.64 -1.59 -3.06
CA GLU A 3 -42.48 -3.02 -2.77
C GLU A 3 -43.59 -3.90 -3.37
N LYS A 4 -44.84 -3.39 -3.43
CA LYS A 4 -45.97 -4.09 -4.07
C LYS A 4 -45.82 -4.17 -5.59
N ILE A 5 -45.14 -3.21 -6.20
CA ILE A 5 -44.89 -3.20 -7.65
C ILE A 5 -43.79 -4.22 -7.99
N LYS A 6 -42.74 -4.33 -7.17
CA LYS A 6 -41.70 -5.34 -7.36
C LYS A 6 -42.23 -6.78 -7.21
N SER A 7 -43.14 -7.03 -6.27
CA SER A 7 -43.73 -8.36 -6.11
C SER A 7 -44.65 -8.76 -7.27
N LEU A 8 -45.33 -7.79 -7.90
CA LEU A 8 -46.13 -8.03 -9.11
C LEU A 8 -45.27 -8.46 -10.31
N PHE A 9 -44.14 -7.80 -10.54
CA PHE A 9 -43.21 -8.19 -11.62
C PHE A 9 -42.54 -9.54 -11.37
N HIS A 10 -42.28 -9.88 -10.11
CA HIS A 10 -41.70 -11.17 -9.76
C HIS A 10 -42.70 -12.33 -9.94
N LYS A 11 -43.98 -12.11 -9.65
CA LYS A 11 -45.05 -13.09 -9.85
C LYS A 11 -45.34 -13.32 -11.34
N ALA A 12 -45.37 -12.25 -12.14
CA ALA A 12 -45.51 -12.35 -13.60
C ALA A 12 -44.35 -13.12 -14.26
N LYS A 13 -43.11 -12.96 -13.78
CA LYS A 13 -41.95 -13.73 -14.26
C LYS A 13 -42.01 -15.22 -13.92
N LEU A 14 -42.72 -15.60 -12.84
CA LEU A 14 -42.88 -17.01 -12.47
C LEU A 14 -43.98 -17.66 -13.31
N ASP A 15 -45.11 -16.99 -13.56
CA ASP A 15 -46.20 -17.53 -14.38
C ASP A 15 -45.78 -17.79 -15.84
N VAL A 16 -44.93 -16.95 -16.43
CA VAL A 16 -44.36 -17.19 -17.78
C VAL A 16 -43.48 -18.45 -17.81
N LYS A 17 -42.80 -18.78 -16.70
CA LYS A 17 -42.00 -20.02 -16.61
C LYS A 17 -42.85 -21.27 -16.48
N PHE A 18 -44.05 -21.18 -15.87
CA PHE A 18 -44.97 -22.31 -15.73
C PHE A 18 -45.86 -22.53 -16.96
N MET A 19 -46.11 -21.50 -17.79
CA MET A 19 -46.82 -21.67 -19.07
C MET A 19 -46.01 -22.43 -20.14
N ASN A 20 -44.67 -22.39 -20.07
CA ASN A 20 -43.78 -23.14 -20.97
C ASN A 20 -43.47 -24.57 -20.50
N ALA A 21 -43.88 -24.94 -19.29
CA ALA A 21 -43.79 -26.30 -18.80
C ALA A 21 -45.15 -26.96 -19.07
N GLY A 22 -45.22 -27.88 -20.03
CA GLY A 22 -46.46 -28.51 -20.49
C GLY A 22 -47.34 -29.08 -19.36
N LYS A 23 -48.63 -29.31 -19.68
CA LYS A 23 -49.65 -29.77 -18.72
C LYS A 23 -49.18 -30.98 -17.89
N GLY A 24 -49.03 -30.78 -16.58
CA GLY A 24 -48.65 -31.84 -15.64
C GLY A 24 -49.73 -32.90 -15.49
N HIS A 25 -49.32 -34.16 -15.47
CA HIS A 25 -50.15 -35.32 -15.12
C HIS A 25 -49.92 -35.69 -13.66
N LYS A 26 -51.00 -36.03 -12.92
CA LYS A 26 -50.92 -36.53 -11.54
C LYS A 26 -50.91 -38.05 -11.53
N LEU A 27 -50.09 -38.63 -10.64
CA LEU A 27 -49.79 -40.07 -10.51
C LEU A 27 -50.93 -40.97 -10.00
N THR A 28 -52.20 -40.56 -10.14
CA THR A 28 -53.36 -41.39 -9.71
C THR A 28 -54.40 -41.62 -10.81
N GLU A 29 -54.19 -41.13 -12.03
CA GLU A 29 -55.12 -41.42 -13.13
C GLU A 29 -54.68 -42.68 -13.88
N SER A 30 -55.47 -43.74 -13.73
CA SER A 30 -55.45 -44.92 -14.59
C SER A 30 -56.58 -44.77 -15.60
N THR A 31 -56.26 -44.53 -16.88
CA THR A 31 -57.26 -44.59 -17.95
C THR A 31 -56.71 -45.36 -19.16
N SER A 32 -57.27 -46.56 -19.27
CA SER A 32 -57.50 -47.37 -20.47
C SER A 32 -57.36 -46.66 -21.81
N ASN A 33 -56.41 -47.12 -22.63
CA ASN A 33 -56.45 -46.85 -24.06
C ASN A 33 -57.25 -47.93 -24.78
N VAL A 34 -58.38 -47.50 -25.36
CA VAL A 34 -59.17 -48.23 -26.34
C VAL A 34 -58.33 -48.37 -27.61
N GLY A 35 -58.19 -49.61 -28.09
CA GLY A 35 -57.51 -49.93 -29.33
C GLY A 35 -58.32 -49.55 -30.57
N SER A 36 -57.63 -49.10 -31.60
CA SER A 36 -58.05 -49.26 -32.99
C SER A 36 -57.09 -50.23 -33.66
N THR A 37 -57.62 -51.42 -33.92
CA THR A 37 -57.01 -52.51 -34.69
C THR A 37 -57.02 -52.15 -36.18
N SER A 38 -55.85 -52.10 -36.81
CA SER A 38 -55.72 -52.44 -38.23
C SER A 38 -54.90 -53.73 -38.33
N THR A 39 -55.60 -54.78 -38.72
CA THR A 39 -55.03 -56.10 -39.03
C THR A 39 -54.20 -56.00 -40.30
N VAL A 40 -52.89 -56.17 -40.18
CA VAL A 40 -51.98 -56.39 -41.31
C VAL A 40 -51.30 -57.74 -41.08
N GLU A 41 -51.33 -58.59 -42.11
CA GLU A 41 -50.81 -59.95 -42.13
C GLU A 41 -49.36 -60.07 -41.62
N PRO A 42 -48.97 -61.21 -40.99
CA PRO A 42 -47.68 -61.34 -40.33
C PRO A 42 -46.57 -61.46 -41.38
N ARG A 43 -45.84 -60.37 -41.61
CA ARG A 43 -44.57 -60.42 -42.36
C ARG A 43 -43.57 -61.22 -41.52
N LYS A 44 -43.07 -62.33 -42.07
CA LYS A 44 -42.02 -63.15 -41.45
C LYS A 44 -40.84 -62.27 -41.07
N ARG A 45 -40.42 -62.35 -39.79
CA ARG A 45 -39.34 -61.56 -39.21
C ARG A 45 -38.03 -61.86 -39.94
N VAL A 46 -37.57 -60.92 -40.76
CA VAL A 46 -36.23 -61.00 -41.35
C VAL A 46 -35.24 -60.68 -40.24
N GLU A 47 -34.25 -61.55 -40.04
CA GLU A 47 -33.19 -61.28 -39.08
C GLU A 47 -32.44 -60.00 -39.48
N PRO A 48 -32.12 -59.12 -38.52
CA PRO A 48 -31.39 -57.91 -38.82
C PRO A 48 -30.06 -58.26 -39.48
N THR A 49 -29.75 -57.57 -40.59
CA THR A 49 -28.49 -57.71 -41.33
C THR A 49 -27.30 -57.44 -40.41
N LYS A 50 -26.13 -57.98 -40.75
CA LYS A 50 -24.93 -57.90 -39.88
C LYS A 50 -24.60 -56.45 -39.48
N GLU A 51 -24.79 -55.50 -40.39
CA GLU A 51 -24.62 -54.07 -40.14
C GLU A 51 -25.67 -53.51 -39.17
N ALA A 52 -26.92 -53.95 -39.25
CA ALA A 52 -27.97 -53.55 -38.33
C ALA A 52 -27.77 -54.15 -36.93
N LYS A 53 -27.21 -55.36 -36.82
CA LYS A 53 -26.81 -55.96 -35.53
C LYS A 53 -25.65 -55.18 -34.91
N VAL A 54 -24.62 -54.83 -35.68
CA VAL A 54 -23.48 -54.02 -35.21
C VAL A 54 -23.92 -52.60 -34.83
N ALA A 55 -24.82 -51.98 -35.58
CA ALA A 55 -25.38 -50.67 -35.23
C ALA A 55 -26.26 -50.73 -33.96
N GLY A 56 -27.02 -51.82 -33.78
CA GLY A 56 -27.81 -52.06 -32.57
C GLY A 56 -26.94 -52.27 -31.33
N GLU A 57 -25.85 -53.04 -31.47
CA GLU A 57 -24.87 -53.26 -30.41
C GLU A 57 -24.12 -51.96 -30.06
N ALA A 58 -23.74 -51.16 -31.07
CA ALA A 58 -23.14 -49.84 -30.85
C ALA A 58 -24.12 -48.84 -30.18
N ALA A 59 -25.42 -48.94 -30.45
CA ALA A 59 -26.44 -48.11 -29.80
C ALA A 59 -26.66 -48.51 -28.33
N LEU A 60 -26.64 -49.81 -28.02
CA LEU A 60 -26.72 -50.32 -26.65
C LEU A 60 -25.47 -49.93 -25.83
N ALA A 61 -24.27 -50.02 -26.42
CA ALA A 61 -23.05 -49.55 -25.78
C ALA A 61 -23.07 -48.04 -25.47
N ARG A 62 -23.73 -47.23 -26.31
CA ARG A 62 -23.93 -45.79 -26.07
C ARG A 62 -24.94 -45.53 -24.94
N LEU A 63 -25.95 -46.36 -24.78
CA LEU A 63 -26.92 -46.25 -23.68
C LEU A 63 -26.31 -46.67 -22.34
N GLU A 64 -25.54 -47.76 -22.29
CA GLU A 64 -24.79 -48.16 -21.09
C GLU A 64 -23.72 -47.12 -20.69
N ALA A 65 -23.01 -46.54 -21.66
CA ALA A 65 -22.11 -45.42 -21.41
C ALA A 65 -22.84 -44.20 -20.85
N LYS A 66 -24.08 -43.94 -21.27
CA LYS A 66 -24.90 -42.83 -20.77
C LYS A 66 -25.46 -43.11 -19.37
N GLU A 67 -25.83 -44.34 -19.03
CA GLU A 67 -26.22 -44.73 -17.66
C GLU A 67 -25.05 -44.64 -16.66
N SER A 68 -23.83 -44.95 -17.10
CA SER A 68 -22.61 -44.74 -16.29
C SER A 68 -22.29 -43.25 -16.05
N ASN A 69 -22.77 -42.37 -16.92
CA ASN A 69 -22.52 -40.93 -16.87
C ASN A 69 -23.56 -40.15 -16.04
N VAL A 70 -24.79 -40.65 -15.90
CA VAL A 70 -25.80 -40.04 -15.01
C VAL A 70 -25.40 -40.18 -13.54
N LYS A 71 -24.70 -41.26 -13.14
CA LYS A 71 -24.11 -41.39 -11.80
C LYS A 71 -22.81 -40.59 -11.59
N ARG A 72 -22.26 -39.96 -12.64
CA ARG A 72 -21.04 -39.13 -12.58
C ARG A 72 -21.32 -37.63 -12.79
N PHE A 73 -22.56 -37.19 -12.69
CA PHE A 73 -22.88 -35.76 -12.53
C PHE A 73 -22.63 -35.26 -11.09
N ASN A 74 -21.51 -35.71 -10.51
CA ASN A 74 -20.88 -35.12 -9.34
C ASN A 74 -19.45 -34.71 -9.74
N THR A 75 -19.34 -33.91 -10.80
CA THR A 75 -18.17 -33.05 -11.03
C THR A 75 -18.19 -31.94 -9.99
N SER A 76 -18.03 -32.31 -8.72
CA SER A 76 -17.82 -31.34 -7.67
C SER A 76 -16.50 -30.64 -7.96
N TYR A 77 -16.48 -29.33 -7.79
CA TYR A 77 -15.28 -28.48 -7.89
C TYR A 77 -14.03 -29.09 -7.22
N ALA A 78 -14.23 -29.93 -6.20
CA ALA A 78 -13.18 -30.70 -5.53
C ALA A 78 -12.46 -31.73 -6.43
N ALA A 79 -13.17 -32.40 -7.35
CA ALA A 79 -12.57 -33.36 -8.26
C ALA A 79 -11.66 -32.68 -9.31
N ILE A 80 -12.11 -31.54 -9.85
CA ILE A 80 -11.32 -30.71 -10.78
C ILE A 80 -10.09 -30.16 -10.05
N LYS A 81 -10.27 -29.63 -8.84
CA LYS A 81 -9.17 -29.12 -7.99
C LYS A 81 -8.16 -30.21 -7.61
N ALA A 82 -8.62 -31.43 -7.34
CA ALA A 82 -7.75 -32.55 -6.98
C ALA A 82 -6.94 -33.07 -8.18
N GLN A 83 -7.54 -33.09 -9.38
CA GLN A 83 -6.85 -33.51 -10.60
C GLN A 83 -5.76 -32.50 -10.99
N VAL A 84 -6.10 -31.21 -10.99
CA VAL A 84 -5.16 -30.13 -11.30
C VAL A 84 -4.01 -30.07 -10.30
N LYS A 85 -4.30 -30.22 -9.00
CA LYS A 85 -3.25 -30.28 -7.96
C LYS A 85 -2.29 -31.46 -8.18
N ARG A 86 -2.81 -32.61 -8.62
CA ARG A 86 -2.02 -33.81 -8.87
C ARG A 86 -1.11 -33.65 -10.09
N GLU A 87 -1.58 -33.01 -11.15
CA GLU A 87 -0.78 -32.70 -12.34
C GLU A 87 0.36 -31.73 -12.00
N LEU A 88 0.08 -30.67 -11.23
CA LEU A 88 1.09 -29.69 -10.81
C LEU A 88 2.15 -30.27 -9.87
N GLU A 89 1.75 -31.21 -8.99
CA GLU A 89 2.68 -31.91 -8.11
C GLU A 89 3.56 -32.92 -8.87
N GLN A 90 3.03 -33.55 -9.92
CA GLN A 90 3.78 -34.41 -10.83
C GLN A 90 4.79 -33.63 -11.68
N GLU A 91 4.42 -32.46 -12.19
CA GLU A 91 5.33 -31.60 -12.95
C GLU A 91 6.47 -31.09 -12.07
N LYS A 92 6.16 -30.69 -10.83
CA LYS A 92 7.15 -30.30 -9.82
C LYS A 92 8.11 -31.43 -9.44
N GLN A 93 7.65 -32.68 -9.41
CA GLN A 93 8.50 -33.85 -9.19
C GLN A 93 9.36 -34.18 -10.41
N ALA A 94 8.81 -34.07 -11.62
CA ALA A 94 9.55 -34.29 -12.86
C ALA A 94 10.70 -33.28 -13.02
N GLN A 95 10.48 -32.01 -12.66
CA GLN A 95 11.51 -30.96 -12.72
C GLN A 95 12.53 -31.03 -11.59
N LYS A 96 12.14 -31.45 -10.37
CA LYS A 96 13.10 -31.75 -9.29
C LYS A 96 14.07 -32.88 -9.67
N ASN A 97 13.62 -33.82 -10.49
CA ASN A 97 14.50 -34.87 -11.01
C ASN A 97 15.44 -34.37 -12.12
N LEU A 98 15.09 -33.30 -12.83
CA LEU A 98 15.96 -32.64 -13.82
C LEU A 98 17.03 -31.74 -13.15
N GLN A 99 16.73 -31.13 -11.99
CA GLN A 99 17.65 -30.22 -11.28
C GLN A 99 18.74 -30.92 -10.44
N LYS A 100 18.71 -32.24 -10.26
CA LYS A 100 19.73 -32.97 -9.46
C LYS A 100 21.09 -33.13 -10.15
N ASN A 101 21.26 -32.65 -11.39
CA ASN A 101 22.48 -32.84 -12.18
C ASN A 101 23.34 -31.59 -12.41
N HIS A 102 23.17 -30.49 -11.65
CA HIS A 102 24.13 -29.37 -11.76
C HIS A 102 24.49 -28.73 -10.42
N VAL A 103 25.80 -28.56 -10.24
CA VAL A 103 26.53 -28.03 -9.07
C VAL A 103 26.33 -26.51 -8.96
N GLN A 104 26.21 -26.01 -7.73
CA GLN A 104 26.13 -24.58 -7.37
C GLN A 104 27.41 -23.81 -7.77
N PRO A 105 27.27 -22.49 -8.04
CA PRO A 105 27.90 -21.54 -7.13
C PRO A 105 27.01 -20.36 -6.68
N LYS A 106 27.57 -19.69 -5.66
CA LYS A 106 27.14 -18.57 -4.81
C LYS A 106 26.75 -17.26 -5.50
N GLU A 107 25.92 -16.52 -4.75
CA GLU A 107 25.85 -15.06 -4.52
C GLU A 107 26.06 -14.12 -5.72
N GLU A 108 25.01 -13.33 -6.04
CA GLU A 108 25.07 -11.87 -5.96
C GLU A 108 23.64 -11.28 -5.96
N ALA A 109 23.42 -10.29 -5.10
CA ALA A 109 22.15 -9.59 -4.99
C ALA A 109 21.90 -8.83 -6.31
N ALA A 110 20.89 -9.26 -7.07
CA ALA A 110 20.44 -8.52 -8.23
C ALA A 110 19.94 -7.15 -7.78
N GLU A 111 20.71 -6.11 -8.10
CA GLU A 111 20.26 -4.73 -8.05
C GLU A 111 19.04 -4.59 -8.97
N ASP A 112 17.87 -4.49 -8.34
CA ASP A 112 16.64 -4.09 -8.99
C ASP A 112 16.86 -2.68 -9.54
N ASN A 113 17.22 -2.60 -10.83
CA ASN A 113 17.37 -1.39 -11.63
C ASN A 113 15.98 -0.77 -11.88
N SER A 114 15.30 -0.40 -10.79
CA SER A 114 14.03 0.28 -10.82
C SER A 114 14.30 1.76 -11.01
N LEU A 115 13.62 2.33 -12.00
CA LEU A 115 13.48 3.76 -12.37
C LEU A 115 12.95 4.66 -11.22
N ALA A 116 13.24 4.33 -9.97
CA ALA A 116 12.82 5.03 -8.77
C ALA A 116 13.86 6.10 -8.46
N VAL A 117 13.37 7.34 -8.30
CA VAL A 117 14.01 8.50 -7.66
C VAL A 117 15.36 8.15 -7.00
N SER A 118 16.47 8.60 -7.61
CA SER A 118 17.85 8.25 -7.22
C SER A 118 18.18 8.51 -5.74
N TYR A 119 17.44 9.41 -5.09
CA TYR A 119 17.50 9.67 -3.65
C TYR A 119 16.28 10.50 -3.25
N VAL A 120 15.51 10.06 -2.25
CA VAL A 120 14.45 10.87 -1.65
C VAL A 120 15.08 11.70 -0.55
N CYS A 121 15.11 13.02 -0.75
CA CYS A 121 15.67 13.95 0.23
C CYS A 121 14.56 14.74 0.92
N TYR A 122 14.92 15.28 2.06
CA TYR A 122 14.07 16.09 2.92
C TYR A 122 14.78 17.39 3.26
N ARG A 123 13.99 18.40 3.63
CA ARG A 123 14.46 19.66 4.18
C ARG A 123 13.78 19.88 5.53
N CYS A 124 14.48 20.52 6.46
CA CYS A 124 13.92 20.96 7.72
C CYS A 124 14.12 22.47 7.89
N PRO A 125 13.10 23.30 7.61
CA PRO A 125 13.22 24.76 7.69
C PRO A 125 13.69 25.30 9.06
N TYR A 126 13.52 24.52 10.13
CA TYR A 126 13.86 24.92 11.51
C TYR A 126 15.32 24.66 11.89
N LEU A 127 16.03 23.77 11.20
CA LEU A 127 17.40 23.38 11.55
C LEU A 127 18.41 23.89 10.53
N SER A 128 18.21 23.57 9.25
CA SER A 128 19.10 24.00 8.17
C SER A 128 18.42 23.96 6.81
N ASP A 129 18.96 24.73 5.86
CA ASP A 129 18.50 24.75 4.46
C ASP A 129 19.09 23.61 3.61
N GLU A 130 19.76 22.65 4.24
CA GLU A 130 20.36 21.51 3.54
C GLU A 130 19.30 20.50 3.09
N VAL A 131 19.61 19.78 2.01
CA VAL A 131 18.72 18.76 1.43
C VAL A 131 19.41 17.40 1.60
N LEU A 132 18.90 16.60 2.53
CA LEU A 132 19.55 15.35 2.96
C LEU A 132 18.56 14.17 3.00
N PRO A 133 19.06 12.92 2.89
CA PRO A 133 18.25 11.73 3.14
C PRO A 133 17.66 11.70 4.56
N GLN A 134 16.56 10.96 4.73
CA GLN A 134 15.86 10.89 6.02
C GLN A 134 16.75 10.38 7.16
N ASP A 135 17.64 9.43 6.89
CA ASP A 135 18.48 8.83 7.92
C ASP A 135 19.57 9.78 8.41
N GLU A 136 20.14 10.60 7.52
CA GLU A 136 21.07 11.66 7.89
C GLU A 136 20.38 12.76 8.71
N TRP A 137 19.14 13.13 8.33
CA TRP A 137 18.33 14.06 9.12
C TRP A 137 18.06 13.56 10.53
N LYS A 138 17.79 12.26 10.73
CA LYS A 138 17.61 11.71 12.08
C LYS A 138 18.86 11.89 12.94
N VAL A 139 20.04 11.68 12.35
CA VAL A 139 21.31 11.88 13.05
C VAL A 139 21.53 13.35 13.38
N LYS A 140 21.35 14.25 12.39
CA LYS A 140 21.51 15.70 12.60
C LYS A 140 20.52 16.27 13.61
N ILE A 141 19.25 15.86 13.56
CA ILE A 141 18.23 16.26 14.55
C ILE A 141 18.65 15.80 15.93
N LYS A 142 19.10 14.55 16.05
CA LYS A 142 19.58 14.02 17.33
C LYS A 142 20.77 14.82 17.87
N GLU A 143 21.80 15.03 17.05
CA GLU A 143 22.98 15.81 17.43
C GLU A 143 22.62 17.23 17.87
N PHE A 144 21.79 17.92 17.08
CA PHE A 144 21.30 19.25 17.39
C PHE A 144 20.56 19.29 18.74
N LEU A 145 19.63 18.35 18.96
CA LEU A 145 18.89 18.27 20.21
C LEU A 145 19.81 18.00 21.42
N TYR A 146 20.78 17.10 21.29
CA TYR A 146 21.72 16.81 22.38
C TYR A 146 22.73 17.93 22.64
N GLU A 147 23.05 18.73 21.63
CA GLU A 147 23.85 19.94 21.81
C GLU A 147 23.07 21.01 22.60
N GLN A 148 21.80 21.22 22.23
CA GLN A 148 20.90 22.16 22.91
C GLN A 148 20.48 21.71 24.31
N LEU A 149 20.54 20.41 24.61
CA LEU A 149 20.22 19.85 25.93
C LEU A 149 21.09 20.44 27.06
N LYS A 150 22.28 20.97 26.73
CA LYS A 150 23.19 21.60 27.71
C LYS A 150 22.76 23.03 28.11
N GLY A 151 21.75 23.59 27.44
CA GLY A 151 21.25 24.94 27.69
C GLY A 151 20.20 25.02 28.81
N GLU A 152 19.61 26.21 28.97
CA GLU A 152 18.59 26.51 29.99
C GLU A 152 17.27 25.75 29.74
N ASP A 153 16.95 25.44 28.48
CA ASP A 153 15.70 24.77 28.07
C ASP A 153 15.78 23.23 28.05
N ALA A 154 16.67 22.63 28.86
CA ALA A 154 16.95 21.20 28.86
C ALA A 154 15.67 20.32 28.97
N GLY A 155 14.67 20.78 29.73
CA GLY A 155 13.40 20.07 29.88
C GLY A 155 12.56 20.05 28.59
N LEU A 156 12.47 21.18 27.88
CA LEU A 156 11.74 21.29 26.61
C LEU A 156 12.43 20.49 25.51
N ILE A 157 13.76 20.59 25.44
CA ILE A 157 14.58 19.83 24.48
C ILE A 157 14.43 18.32 24.74
N SER A 158 14.38 17.89 26.00
CA SER A 158 14.14 16.48 26.34
C SER A 158 12.78 15.98 25.84
N CYS A 159 11.72 16.80 25.90
CA CYS A 159 10.43 16.48 25.28
C CYS A 159 10.55 16.24 23.77
N LEU A 160 11.33 17.07 23.07
CA LEU A 160 11.57 16.90 21.64
C LEU A 160 12.40 15.64 21.34
N ILE A 161 13.40 15.31 22.18
CA ILE A 161 14.19 14.08 22.04
C ILE A 161 13.28 12.85 22.17
N ILE A 162 12.38 12.84 23.17
CA ILE A 162 11.42 11.76 23.38
C ILE A 162 10.58 11.53 22.11
N GLN A 163 10.13 12.59 21.45
CA GLN A 163 9.29 12.51 20.25
C GLN A 163 10.08 12.17 18.97
N ASN A 164 11.32 12.65 18.81
CA ASN A 164 12.08 12.54 17.55
C ASN A 164 13.05 11.36 17.49
N CYS A 165 13.68 10.99 18.61
CA CYS A 165 14.74 9.97 18.63
C CYS A 165 14.22 8.55 18.88
N ASN A 166 12.93 8.37 19.18
CA ASN A 166 12.35 7.09 19.51
C ASN A 166 11.49 6.51 18.38
N SER A 167 11.50 5.18 18.29
CA SER A 167 10.68 4.43 17.33
C SER A 167 9.45 3.84 18.02
N LYS A 168 8.33 3.75 17.27
CA LYS A 168 7.01 3.24 17.72
C LYS A 168 6.25 4.22 18.62
N LYS A 169 5.29 4.92 18.01
CA LYS A 169 4.44 5.92 18.68
C LYS A 169 3.77 5.41 19.96
N GLU A 170 3.26 4.18 19.96
CA GLU A 170 2.61 3.58 21.13
C GLU A 170 3.51 3.55 22.38
N ARG A 171 4.82 3.27 22.21
CA ARG A 171 5.75 3.24 23.36
C ARG A 171 6.02 4.65 23.88
N ILE A 172 6.15 5.61 22.96
CA ILE A 172 6.34 7.03 23.27
C ILE A 172 5.14 7.52 24.09
N ASP A 173 3.92 7.30 23.59
CA ASP A 173 2.68 7.73 24.27
C ASP A 173 2.58 7.12 25.68
N THR A 174 2.88 5.82 25.84
CA THR A 174 2.86 5.20 27.18
C THR A 174 3.93 5.74 28.13
N CYS A 175 5.06 6.21 27.60
CA CYS A 175 6.13 6.84 28.37
C CYS A 175 5.71 8.24 28.80
N VAL A 176 5.22 9.06 27.87
CA VAL A 176 4.67 10.40 28.10
C VAL A 176 3.57 10.34 29.16
N ASP A 177 2.64 9.38 29.09
CA ASP A 177 1.61 9.17 30.11
C ASP A 177 2.19 8.84 31.50
N THR A 178 3.28 8.07 31.53
CA THR A 178 3.90 7.65 32.80
C THR A 178 4.68 8.80 33.43
N LEU A 179 5.46 9.54 32.63
CA LEU A 179 6.16 10.75 33.03
C LEU A 179 5.17 11.83 33.49
N GLY A 180 4.09 12.04 32.74
CA GLY A 180 3.01 12.95 33.09
C GLY A 180 2.41 12.64 34.45
N LYS A 181 2.13 11.35 34.74
CA LYS A 181 1.63 10.92 36.06
C LYS A 181 2.62 11.20 37.19
N TYR A 182 3.92 11.04 36.97
CA TYR A 182 4.91 11.37 38.00
C TYR A 182 4.89 12.86 38.35
N LEU A 183 4.82 13.74 37.34
CA LEU A 183 4.73 15.18 37.57
C LEU A 183 3.38 15.59 38.18
N GLU A 184 2.27 15.07 37.66
CA GLU A 184 0.91 15.34 38.18
C GLU A 184 0.77 14.96 39.66
N ASN A 185 1.37 13.85 40.09
CA ASN A 185 1.32 13.45 41.50
C ASN A 185 2.03 14.44 42.42
N ILE A 186 3.15 15.02 41.97
CA ILE A 186 3.91 16.04 42.71
C ILE A 186 3.17 17.37 42.70
N ILE A 187 2.66 17.81 41.54
CA ILE A 187 1.91 19.06 41.39
C ILE A 187 0.65 19.05 42.26
N ASN A 188 -0.10 17.96 42.26
CA ASN A 188 -1.35 17.85 43.02
C ASN A 188 -1.13 17.65 44.52
N ASN A 189 0.00 17.04 44.93
CA ASN A 189 0.27 16.71 46.34
C ASN A 189 1.74 17.04 46.72
N PRO A 190 2.11 18.33 46.79
CA PRO A 190 3.51 18.76 46.95
C PRO A 190 4.11 18.43 48.32
N GLU A 191 3.30 18.23 49.36
CA GLU A 191 3.78 17.86 50.70
C GLU A 191 4.10 16.36 50.83
N GLU A 192 3.58 15.52 49.93
CA GLU A 192 3.66 14.07 50.11
C GLU A 192 4.99 13.48 49.60
N GLU A 193 5.89 13.10 50.52
CA GLU A 193 7.23 12.59 50.18
C GLU A 193 7.23 11.34 49.30
N LYS A 194 6.18 10.51 49.36
CA LYS A 194 6.11 9.26 48.58
C LYS A 194 6.12 9.52 47.07
N TYR A 195 5.57 10.66 46.62
CA TYR A 195 5.54 11.04 45.21
C TYR A 195 6.83 11.72 44.73
N LYS A 196 7.67 12.16 45.67
CA LYS A 196 8.98 12.76 45.38
C LYS A 196 10.06 11.71 45.12
N LYS A 197 9.76 10.41 45.21
CA LYS A 197 10.73 9.32 45.06
C LYS A 197 10.22 8.30 44.04
N ILE A 198 11.02 8.00 43.02
CA ILE A 198 10.73 6.99 42.00
C ILE A 198 11.79 5.90 42.10
N ARG A 199 11.38 4.66 42.33
CA ARG A 199 12.27 3.50 42.35
C ARG A 199 12.64 3.10 40.93
N MET A 200 13.93 3.09 40.57
CA MET A 200 14.35 2.78 39.20
C MET A 200 14.13 1.32 38.84
N GLN A 201 14.16 0.39 39.79
CA GLN A 201 13.90 -1.05 39.58
C GLN A 201 12.40 -1.38 39.43
N ASN A 202 11.50 -0.40 39.53
CA ASN A 202 10.07 -0.63 39.31
C ASN A 202 9.83 -1.10 37.87
N ARG A 203 9.05 -2.18 37.69
CA ARG A 203 8.71 -2.73 36.37
C ARG A 203 8.12 -1.66 35.43
N VAL A 204 7.24 -0.79 35.93
CA VAL A 204 6.64 0.27 35.11
C VAL A 204 7.70 1.24 34.59
N PHE A 205 8.68 1.58 35.44
CA PHE A 205 9.77 2.48 35.08
C PHE A 205 10.74 1.80 34.10
N GLN A 206 11.13 0.56 34.38
CA GLN A 206 12.04 -0.24 33.53
C GLN A 206 11.47 -0.53 32.14
N ASP A 207 10.16 -0.78 32.04
CA ASP A 207 9.55 -1.18 30.77
C ASP A 207 9.16 0.02 29.90
N LYS A 208 8.74 1.13 30.53
CA LYS A 208 8.15 2.28 29.84
C LYS A 208 9.04 3.51 29.76
N VAL A 209 9.90 3.75 30.76
CA VAL A 209 10.67 5.00 30.87
C VAL A 209 12.11 4.77 30.41
N ILE A 210 12.80 3.77 30.96
CA ILE A 210 14.21 3.49 30.63
C ILE A 210 14.47 3.23 29.13
N PRO A 211 13.62 2.52 28.38
CA PRO A 211 13.91 2.22 26.98
C PRO A 211 13.71 3.41 26.04
N ILE A 212 13.24 4.54 26.55
CA ILE A 212 12.94 5.75 25.77
C ILE A 212 14.07 6.75 25.98
N GLU A 213 14.69 7.12 24.86
CA GLU A 213 15.76 8.11 24.83
C GLU A 213 15.20 9.50 25.15
N GLY A 214 15.89 10.28 26.00
CA GLY A 214 15.45 11.60 26.46
C GLY A 214 14.57 11.58 27.72
N ALA A 215 14.07 10.43 28.15
CA ALA A 215 13.15 10.33 29.30
C ALA A 215 13.85 10.56 30.65
N LEU A 216 15.10 10.13 30.79
CA LEU A 216 15.88 10.36 32.01
C LEU A 216 16.36 11.81 32.09
N GLU A 217 16.79 12.36 30.95
CA GLU A 217 17.17 13.76 30.78
C GLU A 217 16.00 14.68 31.13
N PHE A 218 14.79 14.34 30.69
CA PHE A 218 13.56 15.04 31.08
C PHE A 218 13.32 15.02 32.59
N LEU A 219 13.45 13.86 33.23
CA LEU A 219 13.28 13.76 34.69
C LEU A 219 14.36 14.57 35.44
N ASN A 220 15.61 14.55 34.96
CA ASN A 220 16.68 15.33 35.55
C ASN A 220 16.40 16.84 35.43
N ALA A 221 15.92 17.30 34.27
CA ALA A 221 15.51 18.68 34.05
C ALA A 221 14.28 19.07 34.89
N ALA A 222 13.37 18.13 35.14
CA ALA A 222 12.23 18.31 36.05
C ALA A 222 12.62 18.30 37.55
N GLY A 223 13.92 18.27 37.87
CA GLY A 223 14.43 18.37 39.25
C GLY A 223 14.59 17.03 39.98
N PHE A 224 14.50 15.89 39.28
CA PHE A 224 14.87 14.60 39.85
C PHE A 224 16.38 14.39 39.83
N CYS A 225 16.92 13.75 40.87
CA CYS A 225 18.32 13.36 40.92
C CYS A 225 18.45 11.90 41.34
N GLN A 226 19.35 11.17 40.71
CA GLN A 226 19.65 9.78 41.10
C GLN A 226 20.39 9.76 42.44
N LYS A 227 19.85 8.98 43.39
CA LYS A 227 20.44 8.73 44.71
C LYS A 227 20.27 7.26 45.07
N LYS A 228 21.30 6.67 45.68
CA LYS A 228 21.21 5.33 46.26
C LYS A 228 20.49 5.42 47.60
N LEU A 229 19.39 4.68 47.74
CA LEU A 229 18.62 4.59 48.97
C LEU A 229 18.54 3.14 49.43
N MET A 230 18.47 2.96 50.74
CA MET A 230 18.29 1.64 51.36
C MET A 230 16.81 1.25 51.30
N ASN A 231 16.52 0.14 50.63
CA ASN A 231 15.19 -0.42 50.50
C ASN A 231 15.22 -1.90 50.90
N ASN A 232 14.63 -2.24 52.05
CA ASN A 232 14.65 -3.61 52.62
C ASN A 232 16.07 -4.23 52.66
N ASP A 233 17.02 -3.51 53.27
CA ASP A 233 18.43 -3.91 53.45
C ASP A 233 19.25 -4.09 52.16
N LYS A 234 18.72 -3.63 51.02
CA LYS A 234 19.45 -3.55 49.75
C LYS A 234 19.59 -2.10 49.31
N GLU A 235 20.78 -1.72 48.86
CA GLU A 235 21.01 -0.43 48.21
C GLU A 235 20.46 -0.47 46.78
N GLU A 236 19.53 0.42 46.48
CA GLU A 236 18.90 0.54 45.16
C GLU A 236 18.91 1.99 44.69
N ASP A 237 18.92 2.19 43.37
CA ASP A 237 18.86 3.52 42.75
C ASP A 237 17.44 4.07 42.73
N PHE A 238 17.28 5.27 43.27
CA PHE A 238 16.04 6.04 43.26
C PHE A 238 16.27 7.39 42.59
N LEU A 239 15.26 7.86 41.86
CA LEU A 239 15.16 9.25 41.43
C LEU A 239 14.39 10.02 42.48
N VAL A 240 15.02 11.02 43.08
CA VAL A 240 14.44 11.86 44.13
C VAL A 240 14.28 13.28 43.62
N TRP A 241 13.05 13.78 43.65
CA TRP A 241 12.72 15.15 43.29
C TRP A 241 13.10 16.13 44.39
N ASN A 242 13.66 17.28 44.01
CA ASN A 242 14.04 18.34 44.93
C ASN A 242 13.47 19.69 44.47
N ALA A 243 12.72 20.36 45.36
CA ALA A 243 12.12 21.66 45.11
C ALA A 243 13.14 22.78 44.84
N ASN A 244 14.39 22.61 45.29
CA ASN A 244 15.44 23.59 45.03
C ASN A 244 15.92 23.60 43.58
N ASN A 245 15.67 22.52 42.83
CA ASN A 245 16.18 22.34 41.47
C ASN A 245 15.15 22.70 40.40
N CYS A 246 13.86 22.65 40.72
CA CYS A 246 12.77 22.90 39.78
C CYS A 246 11.51 23.30 40.57
N ASN A 247 10.89 24.43 40.22
CA ASN A 247 9.68 24.90 40.88
C ASN A 247 8.44 24.17 40.37
N ILE A 248 7.32 24.24 41.10
CA ILE A 248 6.04 23.64 40.68
C ILE A 248 5.53 24.29 39.38
N ASP A 249 5.73 25.59 39.20
CA ASP A 249 5.34 26.30 37.97
C ASP A 249 6.12 25.78 36.74
N ASP A 250 7.40 25.47 36.92
CA ASP A 250 8.24 24.87 35.88
C ASP A 250 7.75 23.45 35.55
N LEU A 251 7.36 22.67 36.57
CA LEU A 251 6.77 21.34 36.37
C LEU A 251 5.46 21.39 35.58
N ILE A 252 4.61 22.39 35.83
CA ILE A 252 3.37 22.60 35.08
C ILE A 252 3.71 22.91 33.61
N THR A 253 4.67 23.79 33.38
CA THR A 253 5.14 24.14 32.03
C THR A 253 5.70 22.92 31.30
N LEU A 254 6.53 22.11 31.98
CA LEU A 254 7.08 20.87 31.42
C LEU A 254 6.02 19.81 31.15
N LEU A 255 4.99 19.69 32.01
CA LEU A 255 3.88 18.78 31.81
C LEU A 255 3.05 19.17 30.58
N GLU A 256 2.78 20.46 30.40
CA GLU A 256 2.08 20.96 29.22
C GLU A 256 2.90 20.74 27.95
N ALA A 257 4.20 21.07 27.98
CA ALA A 257 5.12 20.83 26.88
C ALA A 257 5.20 19.35 26.51
N LEU A 258 5.28 18.44 27.49
CA LEU A 258 5.35 16.99 27.25
C LEU A 258 4.10 16.47 26.51
N LYS A 259 2.91 16.99 26.83
CA LYS A 259 1.64 16.59 26.20
C LYS A 259 1.43 17.21 24.81
N THR A 260 1.98 18.39 24.58
CA THR A 260 1.80 19.16 23.34
C THR A 260 2.93 18.97 22.33
N ALA A 261 4.09 18.46 22.76
CA ALA A 261 5.26 18.27 21.92
C ALA A 261 4.95 17.43 20.68
N GLN A 262 5.30 17.96 19.52
CA GLN A 262 5.22 17.29 18.24
C GLN A 262 6.63 17.00 17.71
N PRO A 263 6.82 15.91 16.93
CA PRO A 263 8.09 15.67 16.26
C PRO A 263 8.38 16.81 15.27
N ILE A 264 9.67 17.07 15.04
CA ILE A 264 10.12 18.08 14.09
C ILE A 264 9.70 17.62 12.68
N PRO A 265 8.86 18.39 11.97
CA PRO A 265 8.39 17.98 10.65
C PRO A 265 9.55 18.03 9.65
N LEU A 266 9.72 16.92 8.93
CA LEU A 266 10.58 16.86 7.76
C LEU A 266 9.73 17.08 6.52
N GLU A 267 10.05 18.12 5.76
CA GLU A 267 9.38 18.41 4.50
C GLU A 267 10.07 17.61 3.39
N LEU A 268 9.26 16.96 2.54
CA LEU A 268 9.78 16.26 1.38
C LEU A 268 10.36 17.30 0.41
N ASP A 269 11.65 17.20 0.13
CA ASP A 269 12.23 18.04 -0.90
C ASP A 269 11.72 17.60 -2.27
N ARG A 270 11.27 18.57 -3.07
CA ARG A 270 10.69 18.28 -4.39
C ARG A 270 11.76 17.83 -5.38
N ASN A 271 13.05 17.97 -5.07
CA ASN A 271 14.16 17.72 -5.97
C ASN A 271 13.88 18.35 -7.34
N LEU A 272 13.54 19.64 -7.34
CA LEU A 272 13.12 20.36 -8.53
C LEU A 272 14.24 20.31 -9.57
N GLN A 273 13.92 19.78 -10.74
CA GLN A 273 14.85 19.73 -11.87
C GLN A 273 14.15 20.22 -13.13
N ILE A 274 14.87 20.99 -13.95
CA ILE A 274 14.43 21.34 -15.30
C ILE A 274 15.29 20.54 -16.28
N LEU A 275 14.62 19.73 -17.09
CA LEU A 275 15.25 18.84 -18.04
C LEU A 275 14.87 19.24 -19.46
N LEU A 276 15.85 19.18 -20.35
CA LEU A 276 15.61 19.17 -21.79
C LEU A 276 15.05 17.79 -22.21
N PRO A 277 14.28 17.69 -23.32
CA PRO A 277 13.74 16.41 -23.78
C PRO A 277 14.79 15.31 -23.98
N MET A 278 16.00 15.69 -24.38
CA MET A 278 17.11 14.74 -24.56
C MET A 278 17.61 14.18 -23.22
N GLN A 279 17.67 15.01 -22.17
CA GLN A 279 18.10 14.60 -20.83
C GLN A 279 17.02 13.77 -20.13
N ALA A 280 15.74 14.14 -20.28
CA ALA A 280 14.63 13.38 -19.72
C ALA A 280 14.48 11.96 -20.30
N ASN A 281 15.05 11.74 -21.50
CA ASN A 281 15.07 10.46 -22.21
C ASN A 281 16.36 9.65 -22.00
N MET A 282 17.31 10.13 -21.19
CA MET A 282 18.48 9.36 -20.79
C MET A 282 18.00 8.15 -19.97
N ARG A 283 17.69 7.07 -20.68
CA ARG A 283 17.56 5.74 -20.11
C ARG A 283 18.96 5.35 -19.67
N THR A 284 19.08 4.90 -18.42
CA THR A 284 20.30 4.24 -17.97
C THR A 284 20.66 3.18 -19.01
N GLU A 285 21.80 3.34 -19.67
CA GLU A 285 22.29 2.32 -20.59
C GLU A 285 22.61 1.09 -19.75
N LEU A 286 21.71 0.11 -19.79
CA LEU A 286 21.88 -1.12 -19.05
C LEU A 286 23.02 -1.90 -19.70
N PRO A 287 23.96 -2.45 -18.91
CA PRO A 287 25.03 -3.28 -19.43
C PRO A 287 24.48 -4.39 -20.33
N PRO A 288 25.18 -4.79 -21.42
CA PRO A 288 24.72 -5.89 -22.28
C PRO A 288 24.45 -7.21 -21.54
N SER A 289 25.11 -7.44 -20.41
CA SER A 289 24.87 -8.58 -19.51
C SER A 289 23.45 -8.60 -18.92
N PHE A 290 22.78 -7.45 -18.78
CA PHE A 290 21.38 -7.36 -18.35
C PHE A 290 20.42 -8.07 -19.32
N PHE A 291 20.74 -8.09 -20.61
CA PHE A 291 19.91 -8.74 -21.63
C PHE A 291 20.19 -10.23 -21.77
N ASN A 292 21.21 -10.75 -21.08
CA ASN A 292 21.54 -12.17 -21.08
C ASN A 292 20.71 -12.88 -20.00
N LEU A 293 19.81 -13.76 -20.43
CA LEU A 293 18.95 -14.51 -19.54
C LEU A 293 19.77 -15.51 -18.71
N THR A 294 19.82 -15.32 -17.39
CA THR A 294 20.53 -16.24 -16.49
C THR A 294 19.67 -17.48 -16.21
N PRO A 295 20.26 -18.63 -15.84
CA PRO A 295 19.49 -19.81 -15.45
C PRO A 295 18.60 -19.57 -14.21
N GLU A 296 18.96 -18.61 -13.36
CA GLU A 296 18.13 -18.18 -12.24
C GLU A 296 16.89 -17.41 -12.69
N ASP A 297 17.02 -16.57 -13.72
CA ASP A 297 15.89 -15.86 -14.32
C ASP A 297 14.91 -16.82 -15.00
N ILE A 298 15.42 -17.86 -15.69
CA ILE A 298 14.59 -18.94 -16.24
C ILE A 298 13.83 -19.66 -15.13
N GLY A 299 14.49 -19.95 -14.00
CA GLY A 299 13.87 -20.56 -12.83
C GLY A 299 12.79 -19.67 -12.20
N LYS A 300 13.05 -18.37 -12.05
CA LYS A 300 12.08 -17.39 -11.56
C LYS A 300 10.91 -17.21 -12.53
N GLU A 301 11.15 -17.19 -13.83
CA GLU A 301 10.08 -17.13 -14.85
C GLU A 301 9.18 -18.36 -14.77
N GLN A 302 9.77 -19.55 -14.64
CA GLN A 302 9.01 -20.78 -14.43
C GLN A 302 8.18 -20.72 -13.15
N GLN A 303 8.77 -20.26 -12.03
CA GLN A 303 8.04 -20.07 -10.77
C GLN A 303 6.89 -19.07 -10.93
N LEU A 304 7.13 -17.91 -11.56
CA LEU A 304 6.11 -16.90 -11.81
C LEU A 304 5.00 -17.43 -12.72
N ARG A 305 5.33 -18.26 -13.71
CA ARG A 305 4.38 -18.93 -14.59
C ARG A 305 3.56 -19.97 -13.82
N THR A 306 4.19 -20.78 -12.98
CA THR A 306 3.49 -21.73 -12.09
C THR A 306 2.57 -20.98 -11.14
N GLU A 307 3.04 -19.91 -10.49
CA GLU A 307 2.22 -19.08 -9.61
C GLU A 307 1.09 -18.38 -10.37
N ALA A 308 1.31 -17.93 -11.61
CA ALA A 308 0.25 -17.34 -12.44
C ALA A 308 -0.83 -18.36 -12.78
N VAL A 309 -0.42 -19.57 -13.15
CA VAL A 309 -1.32 -20.69 -13.39
C VAL A 309 -2.09 -21.04 -12.11
N GLU A 310 -1.43 -21.10 -10.94
CA GLU A 310 -2.09 -21.32 -9.65
C GLU A 310 -3.06 -20.18 -9.29
N ARG A 311 -2.69 -18.91 -9.57
CA ARG A 311 -3.54 -17.73 -9.37
C ARG A 311 -4.78 -17.77 -10.24
N ASP A 312 -4.65 -18.21 -11.50
CA ASP A 312 -5.75 -18.28 -12.47
C ASP A 312 -6.66 -19.50 -12.23
N GLN A 313 -6.11 -20.58 -11.65
CA GLN A 313 -6.87 -21.78 -11.32
C GLN A 313 -7.67 -21.66 -10.01
N MET A 314 -7.33 -20.72 -9.12
CA MET A 314 -8.06 -20.48 -7.88
C MET A 314 -9.16 -19.43 -8.05
N LEU A 315 -10.41 -19.77 -7.75
CA LEU A 315 -11.48 -18.78 -7.62
C LEU A 315 -11.13 -17.76 -6.54
N ARG A 316 -10.73 -16.56 -6.96
CA ARG A 316 -10.41 -15.45 -6.06
C ARG A 316 -11.68 -14.81 -5.55
N THR A 317 -11.83 -14.79 -4.23
CA THR A 317 -12.85 -13.97 -3.56
C THR A 317 -12.56 -12.48 -3.82
N LYS A 318 -13.59 -11.63 -3.74
CA LYS A 318 -13.44 -10.17 -3.84
C LYS A 318 -12.34 -9.65 -2.89
N ALA A 319 -12.29 -10.19 -1.68
CA ALA A 319 -11.29 -9.86 -0.67
C ALA A 319 -9.84 -10.20 -1.08
N MET A 320 -9.61 -11.32 -1.80
CA MET A 320 -8.28 -11.69 -2.29
C MET A 320 -7.79 -10.73 -3.39
N ARG A 321 -8.68 -10.31 -4.30
CA ARG A 321 -8.33 -9.36 -5.38
C ARG A 321 -8.00 -7.98 -4.82
N GLU A 322 -8.84 -7.48 -3.92
CA GLU A 322 -8.61 -6.19 -3.27
C GLU A 322 -7.33 -6.18 -2.42
N ARG A 323 -6.98 -7.31 -1.79
CA ARG A 323 -5.73 -7.43 -1.01
C ARG A 323 -4.50 -7.35 -1.90
N ASP A 324 -4.48 -8.09 -3.01
CA ASP A 324 -3.35 -8.10 -3.95
C ASP A 324 -3.16 -6.73 -4.62
N GLU A 325 -4.26 -6.06 -4.99
CA GLU A 325 -4.23 -4.71 -5.56
C GLU A 325 -3.70 -3.70 -4.55
N LYS A 326 -4.17 -3.75 -3.29
CA LYS A 326 -3.61 -2.93 -2.20
C LYS A 326 -2.13 -3.21 -1.96
N GLN A 327 -1.69 -4.46 -2.09
CA GLN A 327 -0.28 -4.82 -1.91
C GLN A 327 0.59 -4.29 -3.06
N ARG A 328 0.08 -4.30 -4.29
CA ARG A 328 0.73 -3.67 -5.44
C ARG A 328 0.81 -2.14 -5.29
N LEU A 329 -0.24 -1.51 -4.77
CA LEU A 329 -0.29 -0.07 -4.51
C LEU A 329 0.69 0.35 -3.40
N ARG A 330 0.86 -0.48 -2.36
CA ARG A 330 1.85 -0.25 -1.29
C ARG A 330 3.31 -0.35 -1.74
N LYS A 331 3.57 -0.85 -2.96
CA LYS A 331 4.93 -0.94 -3.51
C LYS A 331 5.57 0.44 -3.69
N TYR A 332 4.77 1.47 -3.94
CA TYR A 332 5.25 2.81 -4.22
C TYR A 332 4.88 3.76 -3.09
N LYS A 333 5.90 4.36 -2.45
CA LYS A 333 5.71 5.40 -1.42
C LYS A 333 5.76 6.80 -2.03
N PHE A 334 6.54 6.96 -3.10
CA PHE A 334 6.76 8.21 -3.80
C PHE A 334 6.40 8.08 -5.27
N SER A 335 6.14 9.21 -5.89
CA SER A 335 5.86 9.38 -7.30
C SER A 335 6.71 10.51 -7.86
N LEU A 336 7.28 10.27 -9.04
CA LEU A 336 7.99 11.28 -9.81
C LEU A 336 7.04 11.88 -10.85
N ILE A 337 6.79 13.18 -10.75
CA ILE A 337 5.91 13.91 -11.67
C ILE A 337 6.78 14.76 -12.59
N ARG A 338 6.59 14.57 -13.89
CA ARG A 338 7.21 15.37 -14.96
C ARG A 338 6.12 16.17 -15.64
N ILE A 339 6.30 17.48 -15.71
CA ILE A 339 5.38 18.40 -16.38
C ILE A 339 6.08 18.91 -17.63
N LYS A 340 5.58 18.49 -18.80
CA LYS A 340 6.08 18.93 -20.10
C LYS A 340 5.33 20.20 -20.52
N PHE A 341 6.10 21.25 -20.76
CA PHE A 341 5.63 22.53 -21.26
C PHE A 341 5.64 22.58 -22.80
N PRO A 342 4.88 23.51 -23.42
CA PRO A 342 4.85 23.67 -24.88
C PRO A 342 6.19 24.08 -25.50
N ASP A 343 7.07 24.74 -24.75
CA ASP A 343 8.46 25.07 -25.12
C ASP A 343 9.41 23.86 -25.10
N ASN A 344 8.88 22.67 -24.82
CA ASN A 344 9.58 21.39 -24.63
C ASN A 344 10.41 21.28 -23.35
N LEU A 345 10.35 22.25 -22.44
CA LEU A 345 10.95 22.09 -21.12
C LEU A 345 10.15 21.08 -20.28
N ILE A 346 10.84 20.33 -19.44
CA ILE A 346 10.23 19.38 -18.51
C ILE A 346 10.59 19.78 -17.09
N LEU A 347 9.60 20.18 -16.31
CA LEU A 347 9.74 20.39 -14.87
C LEU A 347 9.50 19.06 -14.15
N GLN A 348 10.49 18.60 -13.40
CA GLN A 348 10.44 17.36 -12.63
C GLN A 348 10.33 17.68 -11.14
N GLY A 349 9.45 16.96 -10.44
CA GLY A 349 9.33 17.01 -8.99
C GLY A 349 9.01 15.64 -8.39
N THR A 350 9.45 15.43 -7.16
CA THR A 350 9.19 14.23 -6.36
C THR A 350 8.08 14.51 -5.33
N PHE A 351 7.10 13.61 -5.27
CA PHE A 351 5.91 13.74 -4.43
C PHE A 351 5.64 12.43 -3.68
N SER A 352 5.03 12.48 -2.51
CA SER A 352 4.49 11.28 -1.87
C SER A 352 3.18 10.86 -2.55
N VAL A 353 2.93 9.56 -2.71
CA VAL A 353 1.69 9.07 -3.36
C VAL A 353 0.41 9.45 -2.59
N HIS A 354 0.56 9.83 -1.32
CA HIS A 354 -0.55 10.24 -0.45
C HIS A 354 -0.80 11.75 -0.46
N GLU A 355 -0.01 12.52 -1.20
CA GLU A 355 -0.25 13.95 -1.34
C GLU A 355 -1.44 14.24 -2.24
N ASN A 356 -2.06 15.39 -1.98
CA ASN A 356 -3.16 15.89 -2.78
C ASN A 356 -2.64 16.43 -4.11
N PHE A 357 -3.42 16.29 -5.16
CA PHE A 357 -3.09 16.87 -6.46
C PHE A 357 -2.94 18.39 -6.40
N GLN A 358 -3.63 19.07 -5.47
CA GLN A 358 -3.42 20.49 -5.19
C GLN A 358 -1.96 20.85 -4.94
N ASN A 359 -1.18 20.00 -4.26
CA ASN A 359 0.24 20.27 -4.00
C ASN A 359 1.06 20.30 -5.31
N VAL A 360 0.69 19.48 -6.29
CA VAL A 360 1.32 19.49 -7.62
C VAL A 360 0.97 20.75 -8.38
N VAL A 361 -0.29 21.19 -8.29
CA VAL A 361 -0.75 22.45 -8.88
C VAL A 361 -0.04 23.64 -8.24
N ASN A 362 0.04 23.70 -6.91
CA ASN A 362 0.78 24.74 -6.17
C ASN A 362 2.26 24.75 -6.56
N PHE A 363 2.89 23.58 -6.62
CA PHE A 363 4.28 23.44 -7.08
C PHE A 363 4.48 24.00 -8.49
N ILE A 364 3.55 23.75 -9.42
CA ILE A 364 3.64 24.35 -10.75
C ILE A 364 3.47 25.86 -10.66
N SER A 365 2.42 26.34 -9.99
CA SER A 365 2.12 27.76 -9.82
C SER A 365 3.27 28.54 -9.21
N GLU A 366 3.97 27.99 -8.23
CA GLU A 366 5.13 28.63 -7.59
C GLU A 366 6.32 28.79 -8.55
N ASN A 367 6.42 27.94 -9.58
CA ASN A 367 7.53 27.92 -10.54
C ASN A 367 7.19 28.58 -11.89
N LEU A 368 5.95 29.03 -12.08
CA LEU A 368 5.52 29.80 -13.25
C LEU A 368 5.96 31.27 -13.14
N MET A 369 6.16 31.93 -14.28
CA MET A 369 6.32 33.39 -14.32
C MET A 369 5.00 34.12 -14.00
N ASN A 370 3.88 33.59 -14.49
CA ASN A 370 2.56 34.18 -14.33
C ASN A 370 1.68 33.31 -13.43
N ASN A 371 1.73 33.56 -12.12
CA ASN A 371 1.02 32.76 -11.11
C ASN A 371 -0.51 32.91 -11.16
N GLU A 372 -1.02 33.97 -11.81
CA GLU A 372 -2.45 34.30 -11.83
C GLU A 372 -3.22 33.68 -13.00
N ARG A 373 -2.51 33.15 -14.01
CA ARG A 373 -3.17 32.61 -15.21
C ARG A 373 -3.64 31.18 -14.96
N PRO A 374 -4.92 30.84 -15.23
CA PRO A 374 -5.40 29.48 -15.05
C PRO A 374 -4.81 28.53 -16.10
N PHE A 375 -4.35 27.37 -15.67
CA PHE A 375 -3.83 26.31 -16.54
C PHE A 375 -4.58 24.99 -16.36
N SER A 376 -4.37 24.06 -17.30
CA SER A 376 -4.88 22.69 -17.24
C SER A 376 -3.75 21.70 -17.45
N LEU A 377 -3.81 20.60 -16.70
CA LEU A 377 -2.86 19.49 -16.79
C LEU A 377 -3.55 18.29 -17.44
N LYS A 378 -2.87 17.67 -18.39
CA LYS A 378 -3.41 16.53 -19.14
C LYS A 378 -2.44 15.35 -19.07
N LYS A 379 -2.95 14.17 -18.73
CA LYS A 379 -2.25 12.90 -18.90
C LYS A 379 -2.73 12.26 -20.20
N LEU A 380 -1.79 11.96 -21.10
CA LEU A 380 -2.11 11.23 -22.33
C LEU A 380 -2.55 9.80 -21.99
N PRO A 381 -3.57 9.24 -22.68
CA PRO A 381 -4.19 9.78 -23.89
C PRO A 381 -5.40 10.74 -23.69
N GLN A 382 -6.11 10.76 -22.55
CA GLN A 382 -7.41 11.47 -22.47
C GLN A 382 -7.78 12.08 -21.10
N THR A 383 -6.94 12.03 -20.07
CA THR A 383 -7.33 12.52 -18.74
C THR A 383 -6.93 13.98 -18.56
N ILE A 384 -7.93 14.88 -18.52
CA ILE A 384 -7.75 16.27 -18.11
C ILE A 384 -8.08 16.36 -16.63
N PHE A 385 -7.17 16.93 -15.84
CA PHE A 385 -7.41 17.14 -14.41
C PHE A 385 -8.11 18.49 -14.20
N ASN A 386 -9.29 18.43 -13.60
CA ASN A 386 -10.10 19.59 -13.23
C ASN A 386 -10.00 19.86 -11.72
N GLU A 387 -10.65 20.92 -11.25
CA GLU A 387 -10.70 21.33 -9.84
C GLU A 387 -11.23 20.22 -8.92
N ASP A 388 -12.17 19.38 -9.38
CA ASP A 388 -12.66 18.20 -8.66
C ASP A 388 -11.59 17.14 -8.34
N CYS A 389 -10.41 17.24 -8.96
CA CYS A 389 -9.29 16.34 -8.72
C CYS A 389 -8.32 16.86 -7.65
N PHE A 390 -8.45 18.12 -7.21
CA PHE A 390 -7.48 18.78 -6.34
C PHE A 390 -7.40 18.14 -4.95
N ASP A 391 -8.55 17.68 -4.43
CA ASP A 391 -8.65 16.99 -3.14
C ASP A 391 -8.28 15.50 -3.20
N LYS A 392 -8.10 14.94 -4.40
CA LYS A 392 -7.78 13.52 -4.58
C LYS A 392 -6.29 13.28 -4.44
N THR A 393 -5.92 12.13 -3.88
CA THR A 393 -4.53 11.74 -3.73
C THR A 393 -3.91 11.30 -5.06
N LEU A 394 -2.60 11.43 -5.21
CA LEU A 394 -1.88 10.96 -6.41
C LEU A 394 -2.06 9.45 -6.63
N LEU A 395 -2.21 8.68 -5.55
CA LEU A 395 -2.52 7.25 -5.60
C LEU A 395 -3.90 6.99 -6.24
N GLU A 396 -4.93 7.74 -5.84
CA GLU A 396 -6.28 7.61 -6.42
C GLU A 396 -6.33 8.03 -7.89
N LEU A 397 -5.54 9.03 -8.28
CA LEU A 397 -5.45 9.50 -9.66
C LEU A 397 -4.55 8.62 -10.55
N GLY A 398 -3.91 7.58 -10.00
CA GLY A 398 -3.00 6.73 -10.76
C GLY A 398 -1.77 7.47 -11.28
N LEU A 399 -1.33 8.50 -10.55
CA LEU A 399 -0.16 9.32 -10.87
C LEU A 399 1.08 8.77 -10.16
N PHE A 400 1.45 7.52 -10.43
CA PHE A 400 2.62 6.84 -9.87
C PHE A 400 3.04 5.66 -10.78
N PRO A 401 4.29 5.15 -10.68
CA PRO A 401 5.43 5.67 -9.91
C PRO A 401 6.18 6.82 -10.59
N ALA A 402 6.06 6.95 -11.91
CA ALA A 402 6.58 8.08 -12.67
C ALA A 402 5.53 8.49 -13.70
N THR A 403 5.11 9.75 -13.71
CA THR A 403 4.03 10.23 -14.58
C THR A 403 4.44 11.47 -15.35
N LEU A 404 4.14 11.49 -16.64
CA LEU A 404 4.28 12.65 -17.52
C LEU A 404 2.92 13.34 -17.68
N LEU A 405 2.87 14.63 -17.33
CA LEU A 405 1.73 15.52 -17.49
C LEU A 405 2.08 16.58 -18.53
N MET A 406 1.12 16.92 -19.38
CA MET A 406 1.24 17.98 -20.37
C MET A 406 0.59 19.25 -19.81
N PHE A 407 1.34 20.34 -19.82
CA PHE A 407 0.87 21.66 -19.43
C PHE A 407 0.19 22.38 -20.60
N SER A 408 -0.92 23.06 -20.32
CA SER A 408 -1.59 23.96 -21.28
C SER A 408 -2.31 25.08 -20.55
N TRP A 409 -2.22 26.32 -21.05
CA TRP A 409 -3.00 27.42 -20.51
C TRP A 409 -4.50 27.23 -20.81
N LYS A 410 -5.38 27.57 -19.86
CA LYS A 410 -6.81 27.72 -20.16
C LYS A 410 -6.97 29.02 -20.95
N MET A 411 -7.68 28.97 -22.07
CA MET A 411 -7.92 30.15 -22.90
C MET A 411 -8.87 31.10 -22.15
N SER A 412 -8.37 32.26 -21.71
CA SER A 412 -9.20 33.42 -21.38
C SER A 412 -9.29 34.30 -22.64
N GLU A 413 -10.46 34.87 -22.91
CA GLU A 413 -10.80 35.58 -24.17
C GLU A 413 -9.95 36.83 -24.46
N GLU A 414 -9.08 37.23 -23.53
CA GLU A 414 -8.16 38.36 -23.66
C GLU A 414 -6.71 37.87 -23.62
N THR A 415 -6.11 37.63 -24.79
CA THR A 415 -4.70 37.93 -25.17
C THR A 415 -4.15 36.93 -26.21
N SER A 416 -4.34 37.28 -27.48
CA SER A 416 -3.59 36.75 -28.63
C SER A 416 -2.17 37.35 -28.76
N HIS A 417 -1.65 37.94 -27.69
CA HIS A 417 -0.35 38.61 -27.67
C HIS A 417 0.33 38.32 -26.34
N ASN A 418 1.09 37.21 -26.26
CA ASN A 418 2.24 36.97 -25.36
C ASN A 418 2.63 35.48 -25.35
N GLU A 419 2.68 34.81 -26.51
CA GLU A 419 3.33 33.50 -26.62
C GLU A 419 4.87 33.59 -26.55
N SER A 420 5.42 34.81 -26.47
CA SER A 420 6.86 35.07 -26.39
C SER A 420 7.40 35.19 -24.96
N ILE A 421 6.54 35.12 -23.93
CA ILE A 421 6.97 35.17 -22.52
C ILE A 421 7.16 33.72 -22.07
N GLY A 422 8.37 33.37 -21.63
CA GLY A 422 8.69 32.02 -21.14
C GLY A 422 7.73 31.54 -20.06
N TYR A 423 7.51 30.22 -19.98
CA TYR A 423 6.54 29.63 -19.05
C TYR A 423 7.08 29.57 -17.62
N LEU A 424 8.35 29.19 -17.47
CA LEU A 424 9.04 29.00 -16.19
C LEU A 424 9.83 30.25 -15.80
N LYS A 425 10.04 30.43 -14.48
CA LYS A 425 10.86 31.54 -13.94
C LYS A 425 12.28 31.52 -14.47
N GLU A 426 12.82 32.70 -14.79
CA GLU A 426 14.18 32.86 -15.33
C GLU A 426 15.27 32.31 -14.37
N GLU A 427 15.06 32.44 -13.07
CA GLU A 427 15.94 31.86 -12.04
C GLU A 427 16.07 30.34 -12.18
N LEU A 428 15.00 29.66 -12.55
CA LEU A 428 15.00 28.21 -12.71
C LEU A 428 15.68 27.78 -14.02
N LEU A 429 15.58 28.60 -15.08
CA LEU A 429 16.28 28.36 -16.35
C LEU A 429 17.80 28.40 -16.20
N SER A 430 18.33 29.09 -15.18
CA SER A 430 19.76 29.10 -14.87
C SER A 430 20.27 27.79 -14.23
N ILE A 431 19.35 26.98 -13.68
CA ILE A 431 19.60 25.69 -13.00
C ILE A 431 19.52 24.53 -13.99
N ILE A 432 19.27 24.78 -15.29
CA ILE A 432 19.30 23.73 -16.31
C ILE A 432 20.66 23.05 -16.24
N GLN A 433 20.67 21.78 -15.82
CA GLN A 433 21.90 21.01 -15.74
C GLN A 433 22.51 20.93 -17.15
N PRO A 434 23.76 21.37 -17.36
CA PRO A 434 24.45 21.07 -18.61
C PRO A 434 24.62 19.56 -18.72
N ALA A 435 24.41 19.04 -19.94
CA ALA A 435 24.46 17.61 -20.24
C ALA A 435 25.85 16.99 -19.96
#